data_AF-A0A970JTN6-F1
#
_entry.id   AF-A0A970JTN6-F1
#
_cell.length_a   1.000
_cell.length_b   1.000
_cell.length_c   1.000
_cell.angle_alpha   90.00
_cell.angle_beta   90.00
_cell.angle_gamma   90.00
#
_symmetry.space_group_name_H-M   'P 1'
#
loop_
_entity.id
_entity.type
_entity.pdbx_description
1 polymer ?
#
loop_
_entity_poly.entity_id
_entity_poly.type
_entity_poly.pdbx_seq_one_letter_code
_entity_poly.pdbx_strand_id
1 'polypeptide(L)' 'TKHFYEEVYYETIPISPEQARSLALERAWQQLEELGIDRDQVLETQVEEYSIADQHGVRVGIIVEIEQDIAEFVPKL' A
#
# COMPACT_ATOMS: atom_id res chain seq x y z
N THR A 1 -26.17 -10.06 23.10
CA THR A 1 -25.65 -10.32 21.73
C THR A 1 -24.71 -11.50 21.80
N LYS A 2 -24.91 -12.54 20.97
CA LYS A 2 -24.06 -13.74 21.00
C LYS A 2 -22.81 -13.45 20.17
N HIS A 3 -21.63 -13.50 20.78
CA HIS A 3 -20.36 -13.30 20.09
C HIS A 3 -19.92 -14.64 19.48
N PHE A 4 -19.61 -14.64 18.19
CA PHE A 4 -18.99 -15.76 17.50
C PHE A 4 -17.50 -15.46 17.35
N TYR A 5 -16.67 -16.43 17.69
CA TYR A 5 -15.22 -16.37 17.56
C TYR A 5 -14.80 -17.54 16.67
N GLU A 6 -13.88 -17.28 15.74
CA GLU A 6 -13.32 -18.25 14.81
C GLU A 6 -11.79 -18.18 14.91
N GLU A 7 -11.14 -19.34 14.90
CA GLU A 7 -9.67 -19.42 14.87
C GLU A 7 -9.18 -19.17 13.44
N VAL A 8 -8.34 -18.15 13.29
CA VAL A 8 -7.70 -17.82 12.01
C VAL A 8 -6.34 -18.50 11.95
N TYR A 9 -6.17 -19.39 10.98
CA TYR A 9 -4.88 -20.02 10.69
C TYR A 9 -4.13 -19.21 9.64
N TYR A 10 -2.89 -18.85 9.95
CA TYR A 10 -2.00 -18.17 9.03
C TYR A 10 -1.01 -19.17 8.43
N GLU A 11 -0.90 -19.18 7.10
CA GLU A 11 0.08 -19.97 6.36
C GLU A 11 1.02 -19.04 5.60
N THR A 12 2.32 -19.34 5.63
CA THR A 12 3.33 -18.61 4.87
C THR A 12 3.52 -19.28 3.51
N ILE A 13 3.13 -18.58 2.45
CA ILE A 13 3.32 -19.06 1.07
C ILE A 13 4.55 -18.40 0.43
N PRO A 14 5.41 -19.15 -0.28
CA PRO A 14 6.48 -18.56 -1.07
C PRO A 14 5.88 -17.85 -2.29
N ILE A 15 6.27 -16.59 -2.50
CA ILE A 15 5.88 -15.79 -3.67
C ILE A 15 7.11 -15.33 -4.42
N SER A 16 6.97 -15.09 -5.72
CA SER A 16 8.08 -14.51 -6.49
C SER A 16 8.33 -13.05 -6.09
N PRO A 17 9.55 -12.51 -6.28
CA PRO A 17 9.82 -11.09 -6.05
C PRO A 17 8.89 -10.15 -6.84
N GLU A 18 8.53 -10.54 -8.07
CA GLU A 18 7.60 -9.78 -8.91
C GLU A 18 6.18 -9.74 -8.33
N GLN A 19 5.70 -10.89 -7.82
CA GLN A 19 4.43 -10.95 -7.10
C GLN A 19 4.47 -10.14 -5.80
N ALA A 20 5.57 -10.22 -5.06
CA ALA A 20 5.76 -9.43 -3.84
C ALA A 20 5.72 -7.92 -4.12
N ARG A 21 6.38 -7.48 -5.21
CA ARG A 21 6.34 -6.09 -5.67
C ARG A 21 4.93 -5.64 -6.01
N SER A 22 4.20 -6.43 -6.81
CA SER A 22 2.83 -6.07 -7.22
C SER A 22 1.90 -5.96 -6.01
N LEU A 23 1.98 -6.91 -5.07
CA LEU A 23 1.17 -6.90 -3.86
C LEU A 23 1.52 -5.73 -2.93
N ALA A 24 2.82 -5.40 -2.79
CA ALA A 24 3.25 -4.27 -1.99
C ALA A 24 2.75 -2.94 -2.57
N LEU A 25 2.80 -2.79 -3.91
CA LEU A 25 2.32 -1.59 -4.59
C LEU A 25 0.81 -1.44 -4.48
N GLU A 26 0.06 -2.53 -4.65
CA GLU A 26 -1.40 -2.54 -4.49
C GLU A 26 -1.81 -2.13 -3.08
N ARG A 27 -1.14 -2.66 -2.06
CA ARG A 27 -1.38 -2.28 -0.66
C ARG A 27 -1.04 -0.82 -0.38
N ALA A 28 0.03 -0.30 -0.97
CA ALA A 28 0.36 1.11 -0.84
C ALA A 28 -0.77 2.00 -1.41
N TRP A 29 -1.32 1.66 -2.57
CA TRP A 29 -2.47 2.37 -3.13
C TRP A 29 -3.72 2.27 -2.27
N GLN A 30 -4.04 1.08 -1.76
CA GLN A 30 -5.19 0.91 -0.86
C GLN A 30 -5.05 1.78 0.40
N GLN A 31 -3.86 1.90 0.97
CA GLN A 31 -3.60 2.77 2.11
C GLN A 31 -3.76 4.25 1.75
N LEU A 32 -3.36 4.65 0.55
CA LEU A 32 -3.52 6.02 0.08
C LEU A 32 -5.00 6.36 -0.17
N GLU A 33 -5.76 5.44 -0.74
CA GLU A 33 -7.22 5.57 -0.89
C GLU A 33 -7.92 5.69 0.47
N GLU A 34 -7.50 4.91 1.47
CA GLU A 34 -7.99 5.04 2.86
C GLU A 34 -7.69 6.42 3.47
N LEU A 35 -6.62 7.08 3.03
CA LEU A 35 -6.26 8.45 3.40
C LEU A 35 -6.98 9.51 2.55
N GLY A 36 -7.84 9.10 1.61
CA GLY A 36 -8.60 9.99 0.73
C GLY A 36 -7.83 10.47 -0.50
N ILE A 37 -6.69 9.85 -0.80
CA ILE A 37 -5.87 10.17 -1.97
C ILE A 37 -6.32 9.27 -3.12
N ASP A 38 -6.97 9.86 -4.12
CA ASP A 38 -7.35 9.17 -5.34
C ASP A 38 -6.12 9.02 -6.25
N ARG A 39 -5.91 7.81 -6.77
CA ARG A 39 -4.83 7.51 -7.70
C ARG A 39 -4.88 8.38 -8.96
N ASP A 40 -6.08 8.75 -9.41
CA ASP A 40 -6.25 9.59 -10.60
C ASP A 40 -5.86 11.06 -10.35
N GLN A 41 -5.73 11.48 -9.09
CA GLN A 41 -5.26 12.81 -8.70
C GLN A 41 -3.74 12.90 -8.56
N VAL A 42 -3.04 11.77 -8.72
CA VAL A 42 -1.58 11.71 -8.59
C VAL A 42 -0.92 12.12 -9.91
N LEU A 43 -0.16 13.22 -9.86
CA LEU A 43 0.55 13.76 -11.03
C LEU A 43 1.80 12.94 -11.36
N GLU A 44 2.53 12.51 -10.33
CA GLU A 44 3.75 11.73 -10.47
C GLU A 44 3.89 10.74 -9.31
N THR A 45 4.45 9.58 -9.61
CA THR A 45 4.73 8.52 -8.64
C THR A 45 6.19 8.12 -8.73
N GLN A 46 6.92 8.22 -7.63
CA GLN A 46 8.25 7.64 -7.51
C GLN A 46 8.18 6.37 -6.68
N VAL A 47 8.79 5.29 -7.17
CA VAL A 47 8.81 3.97 -6.52
C VAL A 47 10.26 3.59 -6.24
N GLU A 48 10.64 3.60 -4.97
CA GLU A 48 11.93 3.05 -4.55
C GLU A 48 11.74 1.68 -3.90
N GLU A 49 12.49 0.70 -4.41
CA GLU A 49 12.47 -0.68 -3.92
C GLU A 49 13.72 -0.98 -3.10
N TYR A 50 13.52 -1.49 -1.90
CA TYR A 50 14.58 -2.08 -1.09
C TYR A 50 14.27 -3.53 -0.81
N SER A 51 15.21 -4.41 -1.17
CA SER A 51 15.14 -5.83 -0.82
C SER A 51 15.95 -6.08 0.44
N ILE A 52 15.27 -6.53 1.49
CA ILE A 52 15.92 -7.00 2.71
C ILE A 52 15.71 -8.50 2.76
N ALA A 53 16.80 -9.25 2.57
CA ALA A 53 16.81 -10.69 2.81
C ALA A 53 16.95 -10.92 4.32
N ASP A 54 15.92 -11.51 4.94
CA ASP A 54 15.97 -11.92 6.35
C ASP A 54 15.79 -13.44 6.48
N GLN A 55 15.81 -13.96 7.72
CA GLN A 55 15.67 -15.39 8.00
C GLN A 55 14.26 -15.94 7.71
N HIS A 56 13.30 -15.09 7.37
CA HIS A 56 11.87 -15.41 7.18
C HIS A 56 11.37 -15.16 5.75
N GLY A 57 12.14 -14.50 4.87
CA GLY A 57 11.82 -14.31 3.46
C GLY A 57 12.44 -13.05 2.82
N VAL A 58 11.89 -12.66 1.67
CA VAL A 58 12.23 -11.40 0.99
C VAL A 58 11.24 -10.33 1.45
N ARG A 59 11.73 -9.27 2.09
CA ARG A 59 10.93 -8.07 2.36
C ARG A 59 11.14 -7.06 1.25
N VAL A 60 10.05 -6.63 0.62
CA VAL A 60 10.02 -5.57 -0.39
C VAL A 60 9.42 -4.33 0.27
N GLY A 61 10.25 -3.31 0.53
CA GLY A 61 9.78 -1.99 0.94
C GLY A 61 9.56 -1.13 -0.30
N ILE A 62 8.39 -0.50 -0.39
CA ILE A 62 8.08 0.48 -1.44
C ILE A 62 7.80 1.81 -0.79
N ILE A 63 8.56 2.84 -1.17
CA ILE A 63 8.21 4.23 -0.88
C ILE A 63 7.50 4.78 -2.11
N VAL A 64 6.31 5.34 -1.90
CA VAL A 64 5.55 6.05 -2.93
C VAL A 64 5.49 7.51 -2.52
N GLU A 65 6.15 8.37 -3.28
CA GLU A 65 6.02 9.83 -3.15
C GLU A 65 4.99 10.32 -4.18
N ILE A 66 4.12 11.22 -3.75
CA ILE A 66 2.96 11.70 -4.50
C ILE A 66 2.93 13.22 -4.45
N GLU A 67 2.91 13.86 -5.61
CA GLU A 67 2.61 15.28 -5.74
C GLU A 67 1.11 15.47 -6.01
N GLN A 68 0.44 16.25 -5.16
CA GLN A 68 -0.98 16.59 -5.26
C GLN A 68 -1.15 18.07 -5.56
N ASP A 69 -2.16 18.41 -6.37
CA ASP A 69 -2.60 19.79 -6.54
C ASP A 69 -3.41 20.23 -5.31
N ILE A 70 -2.76 20.98 -4.40
CA ILE A 70 -3.40 21.54 -3.21
C ILE A 70 -4.14 22.87 -3.49
N ALA A 71 -4.24 23.29 -4.76
CA ALA A 71 -4.80 24.58 -5.15
C ALA A 71 -6.33 24.56 -5.37
N GLU A 72 -7.11 23.94 -4.48
CA GLU A 72 -8.55 24.22 -4.41
C GLU A 72 -8.88 25.08 -3.17
N PHE A 73 -8.76 26.40 -3.36
CA PHE A 73 -9.34 27.36 -2.43
C PHE A 73 -10.81 27.54 -2.78
N VAL A 74 -11.69 26.74 -2.18
CA VAL A 74 -13.15 26.92 -2.32
C VAL A 74 -13.61 27.90 -1.24
N PRO A 75 -13.89 29.18 -1.55
CA PRO A 75 -14.45 30.09 -0.56
C PRO A 75 -15.85 29.60 -0.19
N LYS A 76 -16.09 29.37 1.10
CA LYS A 76 -17.45 29.14 1.62
C LYS A 76 -18.25 30.42 1.42
N LEU A 77 -19.29 30.35 0.58
CA LEU A 77 -20.37 31.34 0.49
C LEU A 77 -21.28 31.24 1.72
#